data_AF-A0A9D1ESC0-F1
#
_entry.id   AF-A0A9D1ESC0-F1
#
_cell.length_a   1.000
_cell.length_b   1.000
_cell.length_c   1.000
_cell.angle_alpha   90.00
_cell.angle_beta   90.00
_cell.angle_gamma   90.00
#
_symmetry.space_group_name_H-M   'P 1'
#
loop_
_entity.id
_entity.type
_entity.pdbx_description
1 polymer ?
#
loop_
_entity_poly.entity_id
_entity_poly.type
_entity_poly.pdbx_seq_one_letter_code
_entity_poly.pdbx_strand_id
1 'polypeptide(L)'
;MAVLNARAVSPFVDAGSVAAALLTRSGNIYVGVCMDTACSLGMCAERSAVASMLTHGESQIAKIVAVSADGKAVAPCGACRELLMQLDRDSKDMEVLLDSDSWRAVPLKELAPDWWGAKRFEAFEAAETADCNSSAQVCAQAARTVRT
;
A
#
# COMPACT_ATOMS: atom_id res chain seq x y z
N MET A 1 -23.36 8.95 1.33
CA MET A 1 -22.47 9.61 2.32
C MET A 1 -21.12 9.78 1.62
N ALA A 2 -20.64 11.01 1.44
CA ALA A 2 -19.37 11.25 0.77
C ALA A 2 -18.20 10.89 1.69
N VAL A 3 -17.16 10.24 1.17
CA VAL A 3 -15.95 9.89 1.93
C VAL A 3 -15.16 11.16 2.27
N LEU A 4 -15.04 12.08 1.31
CA LEU A 4 -14.47 13.42 1.52
C LEU A 4 -15.47 14.28 2.28
N ASN A 5 -15.20 14.52 3.56
CA ASN A 5 -16.05 15.30 4.45
C ASN A 5 -15.20 15.91 5.57
N ALA A 6 -14.70 17.12 5.30
CA ALA A 6 -13.84 17.84 6.23
C ALA A 6 -14.60 18.21 7.51
N ARG A 7 -14.01 17.90 8.67
CA ARG A 7 -14.60 18.22 9.98
C ARG A 7 -13.53 18.35 11.05
N ALA A 8 -13.75 19.29 11.96
CA ALA A 8 -13.04 19.35 13.24
C ALA A 8 -13.66 18.30 14.19
N VAL A 9 -12.84 17.36 14.65
CA VAL A 9 -13.25 16.33 15.61
C VAL A 9 -13.06 16.83 17.05
N SER A 10 -11.97 17.55 17.29
CA SER A 10 -11.63 18.16 18.59
C SER A 10 -10.66 19.32 18.38
N PRO A 11 -10.31 20.11 19.41
CA PRO A 11 -9.29 21.16 19.31
C PRO A 11 -7.89 20.67 18.88
N PHE A 12 -7.65 19.36 18.85
CA PHE A 12 -6.37 18.75 18.48
C PHE A 12 -6.43 17.92 17.20
N VAL A 13 -7.62 17.65 16.66
CA VAL A 13 -7.82 16.67 15.59
C VAL A 13 -8.81 17.17 14.56
N ASP A 14 -8.34 17.20 13.32
CA ASP A 14 -9.13 17.43 12.12
C ASP A 14 -9.13 16.16 11.27
N ALA A 15 -10.20 15.94 10.50
CA ALA A 15 -10.31 14.75 9.66
C ALA A 15 -11.05 15.04 8.35
N GLY A 16 -10.71 14.27 7.32
CA GLY A 16 -11.47 14.24 6.06
C GLY A 16 -11.29 15.44 5.14
N SER A 17 -10.25 16.25 5.35
CA SER A 17 -9.84 17.31 4.40
C SER A 17 -9.19 16.72 3.13
N VAL A 18 -8.66 15.50 3.22
CA VAL A 18 -8.19 14.67 2.10
C VAL A 18 -8.82 13.28 2.24
N ALA A 19 -9.28 12.73 1.13
CA ALA A 19 -9.76 11.35 1.03
C ALA A 19 -8.93 10.59 0.00
N ALA A 20 -8.80 9.28 0.17
CA ALA A 20 -8.14 8.41 -0.80
C ALA A 20 -9.03 7.22 -1.12
N ALA A 21 -8.92 6.75 -2.35
CA ALA A 21 -9.51 5.51 -2.81
C ALA A 21 -8.43 4.68 -3.51
N LEU A 22 -8.36 3.40 -3.17
CA LEU A 22 -7.50 2.43 -3.83
C LEU A 22 -8.35 1.32 -4.44
N LEU A 23 -7.91 0.82 -5.59
CA LEU A 23 -8.46 -0.32 -6.29
C LEU A 23 -7.47 -1.47 -6.14
N THR A 24 -7.90 -2.61 -5.61
CA THR A 24 -7.06 -3.81 -5.51
C THR A 24 -6.99 -4.57 -6.81
N ARG A 25 -6.01 -5.48 -6.93
CA ARG A 25 -5.91 -6.42 -8.06
C ARG A 25 -7.12 -7.36 -8.15
N SER A 26 -7.79 -7.63 -7.03
CA SER A 26 -9.03 -8.41 -6.97
C SER A 26 -10.27 -7.63 -7.42
N GLY A 27 -10.14 -6.32 -7.69
CA GLY A 27 -11.25 -5.47 -8.15
C GLY A 27 -12.03 -4.78 -7.04
N ASN A 28 -11.60 -4.85 -5.78
CA ASN A 28 -12.27 -4.21 -4.65
C ASN A 28 -11.77 -2.78 -4.44
N ILE A 29 -12.66 -1.91 -3.97
CA ILE A 29 -12.34 -0.51 -3.67
C ILE A 29 -12.34 -0.30 -2.16
N TYR A 30 -11.23 0.24 -1.66
CA TYR A 30 -11.10 0.64 -0.26
C TYR A 30 -10.83 2.12 -0.17
N VAL A 31 -11.40 2.75 0.85
CA VAL A 31 -11.37 4.20 1.02
C VAL A 31 -10.81 4.57 2.39
N GLY A 32 -10.20 5.75 2.45
CA GLY A 32 -9.63 6.31 3.67
C GLY A 32 -9.74 7.82 3.68
N VAL A 33 -9.60 8.40 4.86
CA VAL A 33 -9.57 9.85 5.08
C VAL A 33 -8.35 10.22 5.87
N CYS A 34 -7.84 11.45 5.70
CA CYS A 34 -6.78 11.93 6.56
C CYS A 34 -7.28 12.13 8.00
N MET A 35 -6.34 12.03 8.93
CA MET A 35 -6.47 12.41 10.32
C MET A 35 -5.26 13.27 10.66
N ASP A 36 -5.50 14.57 10.81
CA ASP A 36 -4.48 15.53 11.21
C ASP A 36 -4.55 15.69 12.72
N THR A 37 -3.38 15.64 13.38
CA THR A 37 -3.28 15.74 14.83
C THR A 37 -2.24 16.77 15.21
N ALA A 38 -2.21 17.17 16.48
CA ALA A 38 -1.23 18.13 17.00
C ALA A 38 0.25 17.65 16.99
N CYS A 39 0.53 16.42 16.51
CA CYS A 39 1.89 15.86 16.45
C CYS A 39 2.02 14.81 15.32
N SER A 40 3.11 14.03 15.33
CA SER A 40 3.42 13.02 14.30
C SER A 40 2.50 11.79 14.27
N LEU A 41 1.45 11.78 15.09
CA LEU A 41 0.43 10.72 15.08
C LEU A 41 -0.53 10.82 13.89
N GLY A 42 -0.47 11.92 13.13
CA GLY A 42 -1.31 12.13 11.96
C GLY A 42 -1.14 11.06 10.87
N MET A 43 -2.24 10.75 10.20
CA MET A 43 -2.31 9.73 9.16
C MET A 43 -2.88 10.33 7.87
N CYS A 44 -2.17 10.12 6.76
CA CYS A 44 -2.67 10.52 5.44
C CYS A 44 -3.76 9.57 4.97
N ALA A 45 -4.63 10.05 4.08
CA ALA A 45 -5.79 9.29 3.62
C ALA A 45 -5.40 7.96 2.95
N GLU A 46 -4.28 7.91 2.24
CA GLU A 46 -3.75 6.71 1.60
C GLU A 46 -3.41 5.64 2.62
N ARG A 47 -2.78 6.02 3.75
CA ARG A 47 -2.42 5.10 4.83
C ARG A 47 -3.68 4.52 5.50
N SER A 48 -4.72 5.34 5.66
CA SER A 48 -6.01 4.88 6.17
C SER A 48 -6.74 3.94 5.19
N ALA A 49 -6.67 4.21 3.89
CA ALA A 49 -7.24 3.33 2.86
C ALA A 49 -6.52 1.98 2.83
N VAL A 50 -5.19 1.98 2.92
CA VAL A 50 -4.36 0.77 3.04
C VAL A 50 -4.73 -0.03 4.29
N ALA A 51 -4.88 0.63 5.44
CA ALA A 51 -5.31 -0.04 6.66
C ALA A 51 -6.68 -0.73 6.47
N SER A 52 -7.64 -0.05 5.82
CA SER A 52 -8.95 -0.65 5.49
C SER A 52 -8.84 -1.82 4.53
N MET A 53 -7.93 -1.79 3.55
CA MET A 53 -7.69 -2.91 2.64
C MET A 53 -7.14 -4.12 3.40
N LEU A 54 -6.16 -3.90 4.28
CA LEU A 54 -5.52 -4.96 5.07
C LEU A 54 -6.49 -5.65 6.03
N THR A 55 -7.47 -4.93 6.61
CA THR A 55 -8.49 -5.57 7.45
C THR A 55 -9.39 -6.54 6.68
N HIS A 56 -9.41 -6.45 5.34
CA HIS A 56 -10.14 -7.37 4.46
C HIS A 56 -9.24 -8.46 3.87
N GLY A 57 -7.97 -8.55 4.31
CA GLY A 57 -7.03 -9.59 3.88
C GLY A 57 -6.42 -9.36 2.49
N GLU A 58 -6.54 -8.17 1.93
CA GLU A 58 -5.92 -7.80 0.65
C GLU A 58 -4.67 -6.94 0.87
N SER A 59 -3.67 -7.11 0.02
CA SER A 59 -2.41 -6.35 0.06
C SER A 59 -2.00 -5.75 -1.29
N GLN A 60 -2.58 -6.22 -2.40
CA GLN A 60 -2.15 -5.87 -3.75
C GLN A 60 -2.99 -4.76 -4.36
N ILE A 61 -2.35 -3.63 -4.63
CA ILE A 61 -3.01 -2.43 -5.17
C ILE A 61 -2.75 -2.33 -6.67
N ALA A 62 -3.81 -2.10 -7.45
CA ALA A 62 -3.74 -1.80 -8.87
C ALA A 62 -3.61 -0.30 -9.13
N LYS A 63 -4.46 0.51 -8.47
CA LYS A 63 -4.51 1.96 -8.65
C LYS A 63 -4.84 2.68 -7.35
N ILE A 64 -4.37 3.92 -7.19
CA ILE A 64 -4.75 4.79 -6.08
C ILE A 64 -4.96 6.24 -6.54
N VAL A 65 -5.85 6.93 -5.86
CA VAL A 65 -6.03 8.38 -5.95
C VAL A 65 -6.24 8.96 -4.56
N ALA A 66 -5.64 10.12 -4.30
CA ALA A 66 -5.95 10.98 -3.16
C ALA A 66 -6.55 12.28 -3.69
N VAL A 67 -7.56 12.81 -3.00
CA VAL A 67 -8.35 13.98 -3.42
C VAL A 67 -8.48 14.94 -2.24
N SER A 68 -8.18 16.22 -2.44
CA SER A 68 -8.37 17.27 -1.43
C SER A 68 -9.81 17.77 -1.36
N ALA A 69 -10.12 18.62 -0.38
CA ALA A 69 -11.40 19.30 -0.23
C ALA A 69 -11.88 20.04 -1.50
N ASP A 70 -10.95 20.49 -2.36
CA ASP A 70 -11.25 21.16 -3.62
C ASP A 70 -11.64 20.19 -4.76
N GLY A 71 -11.71 18.89 -4.47
CA GLY A 71 -12.06 17.84 -5.44
C GLY A 71 -10.92 17.49 -6.41
N LYS A 72 -9.71 18.05 -6.21
CA LYS A 72 -8.55 17.82 -7.07
C LYS A 72 -7.68 16.68 -6.57
N ALA A 73 -7.12 15.92 -7.52
CA ALA A 73 -6.11 14.93 -7.20
C ALA A 73 -4.89 15.58 -6.53
N VAL A 74 -4.39 14.94 -5.48
CA VAL A 74 -3.16 15.35 -4.79
C VAL A 74 -2.13 14.24 -4.86
N ALA A 75 -0.89 14.61 -5.14
CA ALA A 75 0.21 13.65 -5.18
C ALA A 75 0.46 13.07 -3.76
N PRO A 76 0.70 11.76 -3.64
CA PRO A 76 0.96 11.16 -2.34
C PRO A 76 2.26 11.71 -1.73
N CYS A 77 2.27 11.87 -0.41
CA CYS A 77 3.46 12.32 0.32
C CYS A 77 4.54 11.23 0.36
N GLY A 78 5.78 11.61 0.72
CA GLY A 78 6.90 10.66 0.76
C GLY A 78 6.66 9.43 1.65
N ALA A 79 6.03 9.62 2.81
CA ALA A 79 5.69 8.52 3.71
C ALA A 79 4.64 7.56 3.11
N CYS A 80 3.67 8.09 2.38
CA CYS A 80 2.69 7.26 1.67
C CYS A 80 3.34 6.47 0.54
N ARG A 81 4.21 7.12 -0.25
CA ARG A 81 4.97 6.43 -1.33
C ARG A 81 5.79 5.28 -0.77
N GLU A 82 6.49 5.53 0.35
CA GLU A 82 7.29 4.51 1.03
C GLU A 82 6.43 3.34 1.53
N LEU A 83 5.29 3.61 2.18
CA LEU A 83 4.37 2.55 2.60
C LEU A 83 3.86 1.74 1.40
N LEU A 84 3.40 2.41 0.35
CA LEU A 84 2.84 1.75 -0.83
C LEU A 84 3.85 0.81 -1.50
N MET A 85 5.12 1.23 -1.61
CA MET A 85 6.21 0.39 -2.13
C MET A 85 6.47 -0.87 -1.29
N GLN A 86 6.18 -0.84 0.01
CA GLN A 86 6.44 -1.96 0.93
C GLN A 86 5.36 -3.04 0.94
N LEU A 87 4.16 -2.76 0.41
CA LEU A 87 3.02 -3.67 0.52
C LEU A 87 3.17 -4.95 -0.29
N ASP A 88 3.77 -4.85 -1.47
CA ASP A 88 3.91 -5.96 -2.42
C ASP A 88 5.10 -5.70 -3.34
N ARG A 89 5.70 -6.77 -3.86
CA ARG A 89 6.84 -6.71 -4.79
C ARG A 89 6.52 -5.93 -6.06
N ASP A 90 5.29 -6.05 -6.54
CA ASP A 90 4.81 -5.42 -7.77
C ASP A 90 4.13 -4.07 -7.51
N SER A 91 4.14 -3.57 -6.26
CA SER A 91 3.65 -2.23 -5.91
C SER A 91 4.29 -1.12 -6.74
N LYS A 92 5.54 -1.30 -7.18
CA LYS A 92 6.23 -0.32 -8.05
C LYS A 92 5.48 0.00 -9.35
N ASP A 93 4.63 -0.93 -9.82
CA ASP A 93 3.89 -0.84 -11.08
C ASP A 93 2.41 -0.45 -10.86
N MET A 94 1.99 -0.16 -9.62
CA MET A 94 0.66 0.39 -9.36
C MET A 94 0.54 1.81 -9.93
N GLU A 95 -0.64 2.18 -10.42
CA GLU A 95 -0.89 3.52 -10.97
C GLU A 95 -1.33 4.50 -9.89
N VAL A 96 -0.74 5.70 -9.88
CA VAL A 96 -1.09 6.81 -9.00
C VAL A 96 -1.63 7.94 -9.86
N LEU A 97 -2.90 8.31 -9.65
CA LEU A 97 -3.48 9.48 -10.31
C LEU A 97 -2.95 10.76 -9.68
N LEU A 98 -2.29 11.61 -10.48
CA LEU A 98 -1.68 12.86 -10.03
C LEU A 98 -2.47 14.09 -10.41
N ASP A 99 -3.24 14.01 -11.49
CA ASP A 99 -4.08 15.10 -11.96
C ASP A 99 -5.41 14.56 -12.46
N SER A 100 -6.50 15.03 -11.85
CA SER A 100 -7.86 14.67 -12.20
C SER A 100 -8.37 15.39 -13.46
N ASP A 101 -7.77 16.52 -13.82
CA ASP A 101 -8.21 17.31 -14.98
C ASP A 101 -7.67 16.71 -16.29
N SER A 102 -6.37 16.39 -16.33
CA SER A 102 -5.74 15.70 -17.48
C SER A 102 -5.79 14.17 -17.41
N TRP A 103 -6.35 13.60 -16.33
CA TRP A 103 -6.32 12.15 -16.03
C TRP A 103 -4.91 11.54 -16.06
N ARG A 104 -3.90 12.34 -15.71
CA ARG A 104 -2.51 11.90 -15.70
C ARG A 104 -2.26 10.97 -14.51
N ALA A 105 -2.12 9.68 -14.81
CA ALA A 105 -1.64 8.68 -13.88
C ALA A 105 -0.19 8.28 -14.23
N VAL A 106 0.60 7.95 -13.20
CA VAL A 106 1.97 7.45 -13.36
C VAL A 106 2.18 6.21 -12.50
N PRO A 107 3.06 5.28 -12.89
CA PRO A 107 3.45 4.18 -12.03
C PRO A 107 4.20 4.70 -10.79
N LEU A 108 4.02 4.04 -9.65
CA LEU A 108 4.62 4.45 -8.37
C LEU A 108 6.15 4.58 -8.43
N LYS A 109 6.83 3.74 -9.22
CA LYS A 109 8.29 3.82 -9.44
C LYS A 109 8.78 5.16 -10.02
N GLU A 110 7.94 5.91 -10.74
CA GLU A 110 8.30 7.26 -11.20
C GLU A 110 8.29 8.28 -10.06
N LEU A 111 7.50 8.03 -9.02
CA LEU A 111 7.41 8.89 -7.83
C LEU A 111 8.45 8.54 -6.76
N ALA A 112 9.01 7.34 -6.82
CA ALA A 112 10.02 6.80 -5.91
C ALA A 112 11.05 5.95 -6.71
N PRO A 113 11.90 6.59 -7.54
CA PRO A 113 12.90 5.89 -8.33
C PRO A 113 13.97 5.25 -7.43
N ASP A 114 14.60 4.19 -7.94
CA ASP A 114 15.72 3.48 -7.29
C ASP A 114 15.44 3.07 -5.84
N TRP A 115 14.20 2.63 -5.59
CA TRP A 115 13.74 2.32 -4.24
C TRP A 115 14.56 1.21 -3.58
N TRP A 116 15.13 1.55 -2.42
CA TRP A 116 16.09 0.74 -1.69
C TRP A 116 15.55 -0.62 -1.22
N GLY A 117 14.24 -0.72 -1.00
CA GLY A 117 13.59 -1.91 -0.47
C GLY A 117 13.50 -3.10 -1.44
N ALA A 118 13.78 -2.91 -2.73
CA ALA A 118 13.77 -3.99 -3.72
C ALA A 118 14.66 -5.19 -3.31
N LYS A 119 15.84 -4.89 -2.73
CA LYS A 119 16.78 -5.91 -2.24
C LYS A 119 16.22 -6.74 -1.07
N ARG A 120 15.29 -6.18 -0.28
CA ARG A 120 14.64 -6.92 0.82
C ARG A 120 13.66 -7.95 0.28
N PHE A 121 12.93 -7.66 -0.80
CA PHE A 121 12.07 -8.63 -1.46
C PHE A 121 12.89 -9.78 -2.07
N GLU A 122 13.99 -9.47 -2.76
CA GLU A 122 14.90 -10.49 -3.31
C GLU A 122 15.45 -11.41 -2.21
N ALA A 123 15.86 -10.84 -1.06
CA ALA A 123 16.34 -11.62 0.08
C ALA A 123 15.26 -12.48 0.73
N PHE A 124 14.02 -11.97 0.80
CA PHE A 124 12.87 -12.70 1.34
C PHE A 124 12.53 -13.92 0.47
N GLU A 125 12.45 -13.76 -0.85
CA GLU A 125 12.19 -14.85 -1.81
C GLU A 125 13.29 -15.92 -1.79
N ALA A 126 14.55 -15.49 -1.68
CA ALA A 126 15.69 -16.41 -1.59
C ALA A 126 15.63 -17.26 -0.31
N ALA A 127 15.23 -16.67 0.82
CA ALA A 127 15.06 -17.39 2.08
C ALA A 127 13.90 -18.40 2.01
N GLU A 128 12.77 -18.02 1.42
CA GLU A 128 11.60 -18.89 1.26
C GLU A 128 11.90 -20.09 0.34
N THR A 129 12.64 -19.85 -0.74
CA THR A 129 13.09 -20.91 -1.65
C THR A 129 14.07 -21.87 -0.97
N ALA A 130 14.99 -21.35 -0.14
CA ALA A 130 15.92 -22.16 0.63
C ALA A 130 15.21 -23.04 1.67
N ASP A 131 14.19 -22.49 2.34
CA ASP A 131 13.40 -23.23 3.33
C ASP A 131 12.56 -24.34 2.68
N CYS A 132 11.94 -24.07 1.51
CA CYS A 132 11.24 -25.07 0.71
C CYS A 132 12.16 -26.22 0.26
N ASN A 133 13.37 -25.88 -0.21
CA ASN A 133 14.38 -26.89 -0.58
C ASN A 133 14.85 -27.73 0.61
N SER A 134 14.97 -27.11 1.80
CA SER A 134 15.33 -27.82 3.03
C SER A 134 14.22 -28.78 3.49
N SER A 135 12.96 -28.34 3.42
CA SER A 135 11.78 -29.15 3.75
C SER A 135 11.62 -30.33 2.77
N ALA A 136 11.84 -30.09 1.47
CA ALA A 136 11.86 -31.14 0.45
C ALA A 136 13.00 -32.15 0.66
N GLN A 137 14.18 -31.70 1.08
CA GLN A 137 15.31 -32.56 1.45
C GLN A 137 14.99 -33.41 2.70
N VAL A 138 14.35 -32.84 3.73
CA VAL A 138 13.91 -33.56 4.92
C VAL A 138 12.87 -34.63 4.59
N CYS A 139 11.86 -34.31 3.76
CA CYS A 139 10.90 -35.30 3.26
C CYS A 139 11.56 -36.39 2.40
N ALA A 140 12.51 -36.03 1.54
CA ALA A 140 13.25 -37.00 0.73
C ALA A 140 14.16 -37.92 1.58
N GLN A 141 14.75 -37.39 2.65
CA GLN A 141 15.57 -38.16 3.58
C GLN A 141 14.72 -39.09 4.46
N ALA A 142 13.58 -38.60 4.97
CA ALA A 142 12.60 -39.43 5.68
C ALA A 142 12.06 -40.57 4.79
N ALA A 143 11.77 -40.31 3.52
CA ALA A 143 11.32 -41.32 2.57
C ALA A 143 12.38 -42.40 2.25
N ARG A 144 13.67 -42.08 2.35
CA ARG A 144 14.78 -43.04 2.18
C ARG A 144 14.96 -43.92 3.42
N THR A 145 14.84 -43.37 4.62
CA THR A 145 14.97 -44.11 5.88
C THR A 145 13.85 -45.14 6.09
N VAL A 146 12.65 -44.90 5.56
CA VAL A 146 11.53 -45.85 5.64
C VAL A 146 11.68 -47.03 4.65
N ARG A 147 12.59 -46.94 3.67
CA ARG A 147 12.81 -47.99 2.65
C ARG A 147 14.00 -48.92 2.95
N THR A 148 14.70 -48.72 4.07
CA THR A 148 15.78 -49.58 4.58
C THR A 148 15.32 -50.26 5.86
#